data_AF-A0A1Y1MA47-F1
#
_entry.id   AF-A0A1Y1MA47-F1
#
_cell.length_a   1.000
_cell.length_b   1.000
_cell.length_c   1.000
_cell.angle_alpha   90.00
_cell.angle_beta   90.00
_cell.angle_gamma   90.00
#
_symmetry.space_group_name_H-M   'P 1'
#
loop_
_entity.id
_entity.type
_entity.pdbx_description
1 polymer ?
#
loop_
_entity_poly.entity_id
_entity_poly.type
_entity_poly.pdbx_seq_one_letter_code
_entity_poly.pdbx_strand_id
1 'polypeptide(L)'
;MCWATADLEQLAREFPKGPIKHNRSWLENLCEFYALDENPNVLAAWFTGEFVPDIELLPDDTIIDGLTFALRKFFRRKYEISPPVRLLRSNWNSNRHFRGVYSYETLESRRLNGSAASVLSMPLTLESGEVSLLFAGEATSPTHYATVHGAIEAGYREARRIIQLDL
;
A
#
# COMPACT_ATOMS: atom_id res chain seq x y z
N MET A 1 17.03 -0.49 -4.46
CA MET A 1 16.47 -1.70 -5.10
C MET A 1 17.64 -2.60 -5.50
N CYS A 2 17.59 -3.90 -5.20
CA CYS A 2 18.73 -4.83 -5.39
C CYS A 2 18.92 -5.31 -6.83
N TRP A 3 17.92 -5.11 -7.70
CA TRP A 3 17.98 -5.48 -9.11
C TRP A 3 18.97 -4.58 -9.87
N ALA A 4 19.99 -5.18 -10.50
CA ALA A 4 20.81 -4.46 -11.47
C ALA A 4 20.05 -4.33 -12.80
N THR A 5 20.41 -3.37 -13.65
CA THR A 5 19.79 -3.18 -14.98
C THR A 5 19.79 -4.47 -15.80
N ALA A 6 20.89 -5.21 -15.80
CA ALA A 6 21.00 -6.48 -16.50
C ALA A 6 20.06 -7.57 -15.95
N ASP A 7 19.75 -7.55 -14.65
CA ASP A 7 18.77 -8.46 -14.06
C ASP A 7 17.37 -8.11 -14.56
N LEU A 8 17.00 -6.82 -14.54
CA LEU A 8 15.68 -6.34 -14.98
C LEU A 8 15.40 -6.74 -16.44
N GLU A 9 16.38 -6.60 -17.33
CA GLU A 9 16.28 -6.98 -18.76
C GLU A 9 16.07 -8.48 -18.99
N GLN A 10 16.43 -9.32 -18.01
CA GLN A 10 16.33 -10.78 -18.11
C GLN A 10 15.21 -11.33 -17.23
N LEU A 11 14.70 -10.57 -16.27
CA LEU A 11 13.78 -11.02 -15.23
C LEU A 11 12.51 -11.67 -15.79
N ALA A 12 11.90 -11.06 -16.80
CA ALA A 12 10.71 -11.61 -17.47
C ALA A 12 10.99 -12.96 -18.18
N ARG A 13 12.24 -13.20 -18.61
CA ARG A 13 12.67 -14.46 -19.22
C ARG A 13 13.06 -15.50 -18.17
N GLU A 14 13.77 -15.09 -17.13
CA GLU A 14 14.20 -15.97 -16.04
C GLU A 14 13.02 -16.44 -15.17
N PHE A 15 12.02 -15.58 -14.97
CA PHE A 15 10.81 -15.88 -14.23
C PHE A 15 9.56 -15.41 -15.00
N PRO A 16 9.05 -16.22 -15.93
CA PRO A 16 7.91 -15.84 -16.78
C PRO A 16 6.53 -16.01 -16.09
N LYS A 17 6.49 -16.46 -14.83
CA LYS A 17 5.23 -16.68 -14.10
C LYS A 17 4.70 -15.35 -13.54
N GLY A 18 3.39 -15.13 -13.70
CA GLY A 18 2.70 -13.93 -13.21
C GLY A 18 2.68 -12.79 -14.23
N PRO A 19 2.26 -11.59 -13.82
CA PRO A 19 2.00 -10.48 -14.73
C PRO A 19 3.30 -9.92 -15.32
N ILE A 20 3.27 -9.67 -16.63
CA ILE A 20 4.32 -8.97 -17.37
C ILE A 20 3.66 -7.85 -18.18
N LYS A 21 4.11 -6.61 -18.01
CA LYS A 21 3.61 -5.43 -18.73
C LYS A 21 4.79 -4.69 -19.35
N HIS A 22 4.73 -4.39 -20.65
CA HIS A 22 5.82 -3.69 -21.35
C HIS A 22 7.21 -4.33 -21.13
N ASN A 23 7.29 -5.66 -21.17
CA ASN A 23 8.49 -6.44 -20.87
C ASN A 23 9.03 -6.30 -19.43
N ARG A 24 8.24 -5.73 -18.51
CA ARG A 24 8.56 -5.60 -17.10
C ARG A 24 7.86 -6.67 -16.28
N SER A 25 8.56 -7.27 -15.35
CA SER A 25 8.03 -8.30 -14.45
C SER A 25 7.43 -7.67 -13.19
N TRP A 26 6.36 -8.26 -12.66
CA TRP A 26 5.81 -7.89 -11.35
C TRP A 26 6.84 -7.98 -10.20
N LEU A 27 7.88 -8.81 -10.34
CA LEU A 27 8.97 -8.93 -9.36
C LEU A 27 9.86 -7.68 -9.28
N GLU A 28 9.82 -6.79 -10.27
CA GLU A 28 10.49 -5.49 -10.19
C GLU A 28 9.90 -4.58 -9.11
N ASN A 29 8.62 -4.82 -8.77
CA ASN A 29 7.91 -4.08 -7.75
C ASN A 29 8.10 -4.64 -6.33
N LEU A 30 8.90 -5.70 -6.19
CA LEU A 30 9.38 -6.17 -4.89
C LEU A 30 10.41 -5.15 -4.34
N CYS A 31 9.97 -4.36 -3.37
CA CYS A 31 10.74 -3.25 -2.82
C CYS A 31 11.80 -3.73 -1.84
N GLU A 32 11.41 -4.61 -0.92
CA GLU A 32 12.27 -5.10 0.15
C GLU A 32 11.80 -6.43 0.74
N PHE A 33 12.74 -7.10 1.40
CA PHE A 33 12.46 -8.11 2.40
C PHE A 33 12.97 -7.63 3.75
N TYR A 34 12.24 -7.92 4.81
CA TYR A 34 12.72 -7.71 6.18
C TYR A 34 12.32 -8.88 7.09
N ALA A 35 13.21 -9.18 8.03
CA ALA A 35 12.92 -10.15 9.10
C ALA A 35 12.04 -9.48 10.16
N LEU A 36 11.19 -10.27 10.80
CA LEU A 36 10.41 -9.81 11.94
C LEU A 36 11.14 -10.15 13.23
N ASP A 37 11.40 -9.14 14.08
CA ASP A 37 12.25 -9.26 15.27
C ASP A 37 11.85 -10.42 16.22
N GLU A 38 10.55 -10.66 16.38
CA GLU A 38 10.01 -11.71 17.27
C GLU A 38 9.66 -13.01 16.55
N ASN A 39 9.88 -13.08 15.23
CA ASN A 39 9.50 -14.24 14.41
C ASN A 39 10.65 -14.60 13.45
N PRO A 40 11.70 -15.29 13.94
CA PRO A 40 12.95 -15.50 13.19
C PRO A 40 12.78 -16.35 11.92
N ASN A 41 11.68 -17.10 11.81
CA ASN A 41 11.35 -17.93 10.64
C ASN A 41 10.37 -17.23 9.68
N VAL A 42 10.10 -15.93 9.88
CA VAL A 42 9.18 -15.15 9.05
C VAL A 42 9.94 -14.01 8.38
N LEU A 43 9.82 -13.95 7.06
CA LEU A 43 10.25 -12.82 6.24
C LEU A 43 9.00 -12.13 5.69
N ALA A 44 8.95 -10.81 5.85
CA ALA A 44 7.98 -9.98 5.17
C ALA A 44 8.56 -9.52 3.83
N ALA A 45 7.73 -9.50 2.79
CA ALA A 45 8.05 -8.99 1.47
C ALA A 45 7.11 -7.82 1.14
N TRP A 46 7.66 -6.70 0.69
CA TRP A 46 6.87 -5.50 0.42
C TRP A 46 6.78 -5.22 -1.08
N PHE A 47 5.56 -5.16 -1.62
CA PHE A 47 5.29 -4.79 -3.01
C PHE A 47 4.72 -3.38 -3.11
N THR A 48 5.18 -2.61 -4.09
CA THR A 48 4.69 -1.27 -4.39
C THR A 48 4.51 -1.06 -5.88
N GLY A 49 3.69 -0.09 -6.30
CA GLY A 49 3.60 0.30 -7.71
C GLY A 49 2.49 -0.39 -8.50
N GLU A 50 2.57 -0.27 -9.83
CA GLU A 50 1.44 -0.51 -10.75
C GLU A 50 1.01 -1.97 -10.84
N PHE A 51 1.87 -2.92 -10.47
CA PHE A 51 1.53 -4.35 -10.51
C PHE A 51 0.76 -4.82 -9.28
N VAL A 52 0.65 -4.04 -8.20
CA VAL A 52 -0.03 -4.45 -6.96
C VAL A 52 -1.45 -5.00 -7.21
N PRO A 53 -2.31 -4.35 -8.02
CA PRO A 53 -3.64 -4.89 -8.33
C PRO A 53 -3.59 -6.28 -8.99
N ASP A 54 -2.64 -6.54 -9.88
CA ASP A 54 -2.50 -7.85 -10.54
C ASP A 54 -1.87 -8.90 -9.60
N ILE A 55 -0.94 -8.48 -8.74
CA ILE A 55 -0.27 -9.34 -7.75
C ILE A 55 -1.29 -9.90 -6.76
N GLU A 56 -2.25 -9.10 -6.31
CA GLU A 56 -3.30 -9.55 -5.39
C GLU A 56 -4.18 -10.67 -5.98
N LEU A 57 -4.26 -10.77 -7.32
CA LEU A 57 -5.02 -11.79 -8.03
C LEU A 57 -4.22 -13.08 -8.27
N LEU A 58 -2.91 -13.08 -7.99
CA LEU A 58 -2.08 -14.27 -8.24
C LEU A 58 -2.43 -15.42 -7.29
N PRO A 59 -2.31 -16.68 -7.76
CA PRO A 59 -2.29 -17.84 -6.88
C PRO A 59 -1.10 -17.78 -5.92
N ASP A 60 -1.30 -18.27 -4.70
CA ASP A 60 -0.26 -18.26 -3.64
C ASP A 60 1.03 -18.95 -4.11
N ASP A 61 0.94 -20.06 -4.84
CA ASP A 61 2.10 -20.78 -5.38
C ASP A 61 2.95 -19.91 -6.32
N THR A 62 2.31 -19.04 -7.12
CA THR A 62 3.05 -18.13 -8.01
C THR A 62 3.81 -17.07 -7.21
N ILE A 63 3.22 -16.58 -6.12
CA ILE A 63 3.87 -15.63 -5.22
C ILE A 63 5.03 -16.29 -4.49
N ILE A 64 4.83 -17.49 -3.94
CA ILE A 64 5.85 -18.28 -3.25
C ILE A 64 7.04 -18.55 -4.19
N ASP A 65 6.77 -18.98 -5.42
CA ASP A 65 7.81 -19.21 -6.42
C ASP A 65 8.58 -17.93 -6.74
N GLY A 66 7.89 -16.80 -6.91
CA GLY A 66 8.49 -15.52 -7.25
C GLY A 66 9.38 -14.97 -6.12
N LEU A 67 8.90 -15.03 -4.87
CA LEU A 67 9.67 -14.61 -3.70
C LEU A 67 10.90 -15.53 -3.49
N THR A 68 10.72 -16.84 -3.67
CA THR A 68 11.82 -17.82 -3.57
C THR A 68 12.86 -17.60 -4.67
N PHE A 69 12.41 -17.31 -5.89
CA PHE A 69 13.29 -16.94 -7.00
C PHE A 69 14.11 -15.69 -6.66
N ALA A 70 13.47 -14.62 -6.19
CA ALA A 70 14.16 -13.38 -5.84
C ALA A 70 15.21 -13.59 -4.74
N LEU A 71 14.85 -14.31 -3.67
CA LEU A 71 15.80 -14.65 -2.61
C LEU A 71 16.98 -15.48 -3.14
N ARG A 72 16.72 -16.50 -3.96
CA ARG A 72 17.79 -17.33 -4.58
C ARG A 72 18.67 -16.52 -5.52
N LYS A 73 18.11 -15.61 -6.33
CA LYS A 73 18.87 -14.77 -7.25
C LYS A 73 19.98 -14.01 -6.51
N PHE A 74 19.66 -13.41 -5.35
CA PHE A 74 20.59 -12.56 -4.62
C PHE A 74 21.42 -13.29 -3.56
N PHE A 75 20.90 -14.36 -2.95
CA PHE A 75 21.50 -14.92 -1.73
C PHE A 75 21.95 -16.38 -1.85
N ARG A 76 21.64 -17.10 -2.96
CA ARG A 76 21.98 -18.54 -3.10
C ARG A 76 23.47 -18.86 -3.00
N ARG A 77 24.34 -17.87 -3.24
CA ARG A 77 25.80 -18.08 -3.19
C ARG A 77 26.31 -18.27 -1.76
N LYS A 78 25.55 -17.81 -0.76
CA LYS A 78 25.92 -17.88 0.66
C LYS A 78 24.98 -18.76 1.48
N TYR A 79 23.71 -18.85 1.09
CA TYR A 79 22.69 -19.55 1.86
C TYR A 79 21.93 -20.54 0.98
N GLU A 80 21.57 -21.69 1.56
CA GLU A 80 20.58 -22.59 0.98
C GLU A 80 19.18 -22.05 1.31
N ILE A 81 18.36 -21.83 0.28
CA ILE A 81 17.06 -21.16 0.42
C ILE A 81 15.97 -22.14 0.00
N SER A 82 15.24 -22.64 1.00
CA SER A 82 14.02 -23.42 0.82
C SER A 82 12.82 -22.49 0.58
N PRO A 83 11.80 -22.93 -0.18
CA PRO A 83 10.54 -22.19 -0.27
C PRO A 83 9.87 -22.05 1.11
N PRO A 84 9.12 -20.96 1.36
CA PRO A 84 8.34 -20.81 2.57
C PRO A 84 7.24 -21.88 2.67
N VAL A 85 6.95 -22.34 3.89
CA VAL A 85 5.92 -23.36 4.16
C VAL A 85 4.50 -22.78 4.21
N ARG A 86 4.37 -21.46 4.35
CA ARG A 86 3.10 -20.74 4.44
C ARG A 86 3.28 -19.32 3.91
N LEU A 87 2.28 -18.85 3.17
CA LEU A 87 2.14 -17.45 2.79
C LEU A 87 1.02 -16.80 3.61
N LEU A 88 1.29 -15.64 4.19
CA LEU A 88 0.28 -14.71 4.67
C LEU A 88 0.42 -13.44 3.84
N ARG A 89 -0.67 -12.97 3.24
CA ARG A 89 -0.66 -11.76 2.41
C ARG A 89 -1.85 -10.88 2.69
N SER A 90 -1.65 -9.58 2.52
CA SER A 90 -2.71 -8.59 2.52
C SER A 90 -3.13 -8.27 1.09
N ASN A 91 -4.44 -8.19 0.85
CA ASN A 91 -5.02 -7.77 -0.41
C ASN A 91 -5.80 -6.46 -0.21
N TRP A 92 -5.08 -5.38 0.09
CA TRP A 92 -5.67 -4.09 0.46
C TRP A 92 -6.44 -3.43 -0.69
N ASN A 93 -5.92 -3.53 -1.91
CA ASN A 93 -6.51 -2.87 -3.08
C ASN A 93 -7.84 -3.53 -3.50
N SER A 94 -7.90 -4.86 -3.53
CA SER A 94 -9.11 -5.61 -3.89
C SER A 94 -10.10 -5.76 -2.73
N ASN A 95 -9.71 -5.47 -1.49
CA ASN A 95 -10.65 -5.49 -0.37
C ASN A 95 -11.67 -4.35 -0.48
N ARG A 96 -12.96 -4.72 -0.60
CA ARG A 96 -14.08 -3.78 -0.79
C ARG A 96 -14.22 -2.71 0.30
N HIS A 97 -13.68 -2.95 1.49
CA HIS A 97 -13.75 -2.04 2.64
C HIS A 97 -12.57 -1.06 2.71
N PHE A 98 -11.47 -1.31 2.01
CA PHE A 98 -10.28 -0.45 2.01
C PHE A 98 -10.00 0.19 0.65
N ARG A 99 -10.07 -0.60 -0.43
CA ARG A 99 -9.85 -0.15 -1.83
C ARG A 99 -8.49 0.53 -2.06
N GLY A 100 -7.50 0.17 -1.24
CA GLY A 100 -6.21 0.84 -1.16
C GLY A 100 -5.58 0.65 0.22
N VAL A 101 -4.37 1.19 0.41
CA VAL A 101 -3.63 1.06 1.68
C VAL A 101 -3.79 2.32 2.54
N TYR A 102 -3.44 3.47 1.98
CA TYR A 102 -3.55 4.79 2.58
C TYR A 102 -3.53 5.87 1.50
N SER A 103 -3.99 7.07 1.83
CA SER A 103 -4.03 8.21 0.92
C SER A 103 -2.65 8.77 0.58
N TYR A 104 -2.55 9.43 -0.56
CA TYR A 104 -1.40 10.24 -0.94
C TYR A 104 -1.87 11.39 -1.82
N GLU A 105 -1.15 12.50 -1.83
CA GLU A 105 -1.46 13.62 -2.72
C GLU A 105 -0.83 13.44 -4.09
N THR A 106 -1.65 13.46 -5.13
CA THR A 106 -1.19 13.46 -6.51
C THR A 106 -0.74 14.86 -6.93
N LEU A 107 -0.01 14.96 -8.05
CA LEU A 107 0.30 16.27 -8.64
C LEU A 107 -0.98 17.04 -9.00
N GLU A 108 -2.03 16.35 -9.42
CA GLU A 108 -3.33 16.95 -9.73
C GLU A 108 -4.04 17.46 -8.48
N SER A 109 -4.03 16.71 -7.38
CA SER A 109 -4.70 17.12 -6.16
C SER A 109 -4.07 18.38 -5.54
N ARG A 110 -2.76 18.58 -5.74
CA ARG A 110 -2.05 19.79 -5.30
C ARG A 110 -2.36 21.03 -6.13
N ARG A 111 -3.02 20.89 -7.28
CA ARG A 111 -3.49 22.04 -8.08
C ARG A 111 -4.82 22.59 -7.59
N LEU A 112 -5.48 21.90 -6.66
CA LEU A 112 -6.66 22.44 -5.98
C LEU A 112 -6.25 23.62 -5.10
N ASN A 113 -7.17 24.56 -4.87
CA ASN A 113 -6.96 25.68 -3.94
C ASN A 113 -7.00 25.17 -2.48
N GLY A 114 -5.98 24.43 -2.07
CA GLY A 114 -5.85 23.76 -0.77
C GLY A 114 -5.30 22.34 -0.91
N SER A 115 -4.95 21.70 0.22
CA SER A 115 -4.63 20.26 0.22
C SER A 115 -5.89 19.44 -0.07
N ALA A 116 -5.75 18.26 -0.66
CA ALA A 116 -6.89 17.36 -0.84
C ALA A 116 -7.54 17.03 0.50
N ALA A 117 -6.71 16.82 1.52
CA ALA A 117 -7.17 16.58 2.88
C ALA A 117 -7.97 17.76 3.45
N SER A 118 -7.61 19.01 3.12
CA SER A 118 -8.39 20.19 3.52
C SER A 118 -9.80 20.14 2.95
N VAL A 119 -9.95 19.82 1.66
CA VAL A 119 -11.26 19.67 1.00
C VAL A 119 -12.04 18.51 1.61
N LEU A 120 -11.40 17.35 1.79
CA LEU A 120 -12.03 16.16 2.37
C LEU A 120 -12.45 16.35 3.83
N SER A 121 -11.84 17.29 4.55
CA SER A 121 -12.18 17.60 5.94
C SER A 121 -13.35 18.58 6.10
N MET A 122 -13.90 19.11 5.01
CA MET A 122 -14.99 20.09 5.05
C MET A 122 -16.33 19.41 5.42
N PRO A 123 -17.06 19.93 6.42
CA PRO A 123 -18.42 19.51 6.69
C PRO A 123 -19.34 19.71 5.49
N LEU A 124 -20.33 18.84 5.30
CA LEU A 124 -21.47 19.16 4.44
C LEU A 124 -22.58 19.77 5.28
N THR A 125 -23.09 20.90 4.81
CA THR A 125 -24.21 21.62 5.41
C THR A 125 -25.45 21.50 4.54
N LEU A 126 -26.62 21.52 5.18
CA LEU A 126 -27.89 21.71 4.50
C LEU A 126 -28.00 23.15 3.97
N GLU A 127 -29.01 23.41 3.13
CA GLU A 127 -29.33 24.78 2.70
C GLU A 127 -29.71 25.69 3.87
N SER A 128 -30.21 25.13 4.97
CA SER A 128 -30.48 25.83 6.23
C SER A 128 -29.20 26.32 6.94
N GLY A 129 -28.03 25.84 6.53
CA GLY A 129 -26.74 26.13 7.18
C GLY A 129 -26.35 25.12 8.27
N GLU A 130 -27.25 24.19 8.62
CA GLU A 130 -26.98 23.15 9.62
C GLU A 130 -26.01 22.09 9.09
N VAL A 131 -25.07 21.64 9.92
CA VAL A 131 -24.13 20.57 9.58
C VAL A 131 -24.86 19.23 9.55
N SER A 132 -24.80 18.53 8.41
CA SER A 132 -25.45 17.22 8.19
C SER A 132 -24.45 16.07 8.17
N LEU A 133 -23.24 16.29 7.65
CA LEU A 133 -22.22 15.25 7.54
C LEU A 133 -20.82 15.78 7.86
N LEU A 134 -20.07 14.99 8.61
CA LEU A 134 -18.69 15.23 8.99
C LEU A 134 -17.80 14.08 8.51
N PHE A 135 -16.54 14.38 8.24
CA PHE A 135 -15.56 13.42 7.73
C PHE A 135 -14.31 13.37 8.62
N ALA A 136 -13.96 12.16 9.04
CA ALA A 136 -12.75 11.85 9.79
C ALA A 136 -11.92 10.79 9.05
N GLY A 137 -10.79 10.40 9.63
CA GLY A 137 -9.87 9.42 9.07
C GLY A 137 -8.62 10.06 8.46
N GLU A 138 -7.62 9.22 8.16
CA GLU A 138 -6.28 9.66 7.78
C GLU A 138 -6.30 10.62 6.58
N ALA A 139 -7.14 10.36 5.57
CA ALA A 139 -7.21 11.15 4.35
C ALA A 139 -7.75 12.57 4.57
N THR A 140 -8.30 12.86 5.75
CA THR A 140 -8.83 14.18 6.11
C THR A 140 -7.85 14.99 6.97
N SER A 141 -6.66 14.47 7.27
CA SER A 141 -5.63 15.19 8.05
C SER A 141 -4.72 15.99 7.11
N PRO A 142 -4.73 17.34 7.15
CA PRO A 142 -3.92 18.16 6.24
C PRO A 142 -2.41 18.00 6.44
N THR A 143 -1.98 17.59 7.64
CA THR A 143 -0.56 17.50 8.02
C THR A 143 -0.08 16.08 8.22
N HIS A 144 -0.97 15.13 8.53
CA HIS A 144 -0.62 13.78 8.93
C HIS A 144 -1.43 12.70 8.18
N TYR A 145 -1.80 12.96 6.93
CA TYR A 145 -2.39 11.92 6.08
C TYR A 145 -1.47 10.70 5.93
N ALA A 146 -2.05 9.56 5.59
CA ALA A 146 -1.43 8.24 5.51
C ALA A 146 -0.94 7.65 6.85
N THR A 147 -1.34 8.21 7.98
CA THR A 147 -0.88 7.77 9.30
C THR A 147 -2.01 7.45 10.27
N VAL A 148 -1.71 6.60 11.24
CA VAL A 148 -2.62 6.26 12.35
C VAL A 148 -2.89 7.47 13.24
N HIS A 149 -1.85 8.24 13.59
CA HIS A 149 -2.02 9.42 14.44
C HIS A 149 -2.85 10.50 13.73
N GLY A 150 -2.68 10.70 12.42
CA GLY A 150 -3.53 11.59 11.65
C GLY A 150 -5.00 11.18 11.62
N ALA A 151 -5.29 9.86 11.57
CA ALA A 151 -6.65 9.36 11.71
C ALA A 151 -7.25 9.65 13.11
N ILE A 152 -6.46 9.46 14.17
CA ILE A 152 -6.86 9.75 15.56
C ILE A 152 -7.16 11.24 15.74
N GLU A 153 -6.26 12.10 15.29
CA GLU A 153 -6.41 13.56 15.37
C GLU A 153 -7.63 14.05 14.61
N ALA A 154 -7.86 13.55 13.39
CA ALA A 154 -9.06 13.84 12.61
C ALA A 154 -10.33 13.39 13.35
N GLY A 155 -10.31 12.24 14.01
CA GLY A 155 -11.41 11.78 14.87
C GLY A 155 -11.71 12.75 16.02
N TYR A 156 -10.69 13.21 16.75
CA TYR A 156 -10.87 14.22 17.80
C TYR A 156 -11.36 15.57 17.26
N ARG A 157 -10.92 15.96 16.06
CA ARG A 157 -11.38 17.18 15.39
C ARG A 157 -12.88 17.13 15.13
N GLU A 158 -13.39 16.06 14.52
CA GLU A 158 -14.83 15.93 14.25
C GLU A 158 -15.65 15.77 15.53
N ALA A 159 -15.14 15.04 16.54
CA ALA A 159 -15.82 14.93 17.83
C ALA A 159 -16.02 16.29 18.51
N ARG A 160 -15.00 17.18 18.45
CA ARG A 160 -15.12 18.56 18.96
C ARG A 160 -16.11 19.40 18.16
N ARG A 161 -16.17 19.24 16.83
CA ARG A 161 -17.18 19.90 16.00
C ARG A 161 -18.58 19.50 16.42
N ILE A 162 -18.83 18.20 16.64
CA ILE A 162 -20.13 17.69 17.10
C ILE A 162 -20.52 18.33 18.45
N ILE A 163 -19.60 18.42 19.40
CA ILE A 163 -19.87 19.05 20.71
C ILE A 163 -20.26 20.53 20.58
N GLN A 164 -19.76 21.22 19.55
CA GLN A 164 -20.06 22.63 19.28
C GLN A 164 -21.33 22.82 18.44
N LEU A 165 -21.92 21.75 17.89
CA LEU A 165 -23.25 21.84 17.30
C LEU A 165 -24.24 21.97 18.45
N ASP A 166 -24.97 23.08 18.51
CA ASP A 166 -26.13 23.24 19.38
C ASP A 166 -27.26 22.32 18.86
N LEU A 167 -27.16 21.02 19.18
CA LEU A 167 -28.17 19.99 18.89
C LEU A 167 -29.38 20.09 19.84
#